data_AF-A0A954M3Q0-F1
#
_entry.id   AF-A0A954M3Q0-F1
#
_cell.length_a   1.000
_cell.length_b   1.000
_cell.length_c   1.000
_cell.angle_alpha   90.00
_cell.angle_beta   90.00
_cell.angle_gamma   90.00
#
_symmetry.space_group_name_H-M   'P 1'
#
loop_
_entity.id
_entity.type
_entity.pdbx_description
1 polymer ?
#
loop_
_entity_poly.entity_id
_entity_poly.type
_entity_poly.pdbx_seq_one_letter_code
_entity_poly.pdbx_strand_id
1 'polypeptide(L)'
;MRLPLDELERRLQSLVTERQELSDRMLSVATELETHRTVPSWEFVDDLKLYRQRFGDLQTELNGGATDGEITTLTDLKERLAAEREREVRDELLALARTICHVDGDSHPVTEQIRTVLDDTTVAAVTEGSQLAGVRDLLRLITDGDSLSDEDWNTARLGASERFGNDVAVAAARGKLILDN
;
A
#
# COMPACT_ATOMS: atom_id res chain seq x y z
N MET A 1 -6.68 -14.98 29.06
CA MET A 1 -7.48 -13.93 29.71
C MET A 1 -8.15 -13.15 28.58
N ARG A 2 -9.49 -13.07 28.54
CA ARG A 2 -10.21 -12.33 27.48
C ARG A 2 -10.14 -10.83 27.79
N LEU A 3 -9.84 -10.01 26.78
CA LEU A 3 -9.95 -8.56 26.91
C LEU A 3 -11.40 -8.15 26.68
N PRO A 4 -11.93 -7.19 27.46
CA PRO A 4 -13.27 -6.65 27.24
C PRO A 4 -13.34 -5.91 25.90
N LEU A 5 -14.54 -5.85 25.29
CA LEU A 5 -14.79 -5.21 24.00
C LEU A 5 -14.27 -3.77 23.95
N ASP A 6 -14.52 -2.98 25.01
CA ASP A 6 -14.06 -1.59 25.13
C ASP A 6 -12.52 -1.47 25.04
N GLU A 7 -11.79 -2.48 25.52
CA GLU A 7 -10.33 -2.51 25.46
C GLU A 7 -9.84 -2.88 24.06
N LEU A 8 -10.58 -3.70 23.31
CA LEU A 8 -10.29 -4.00 21.90
C LEU A 8 -10.56 -2.77 21.01
N GLU A 9 -11.66 -2.05 21.25
CA GLU A 9 -11.97 -0.81 20.53
C GLU A 9 -10.90 0.27 20.77
N ARG A 10 -10.49 0.45 22.03
CA ARG A 10 -9.44 1.39 22.41
C ARG A 10 -8.11 1.03 21.75
N ARG A 11 -7.76 -0.26 21.72
CA ARG A 11 -6.57 -0.75 21.01
C ARG A 11 -6.64 -0.50 19.51
N LEU A 12 -7.78 -0.75 18.87
CA LEU A 12 -7.98 -0.44 17.46
C LEU A 12 -7.79 1.06 17.19
N GLN A 13 -8.40 1.94 17.98
CA GLN A 13 -8.22 3.40 17.81
C GLN A 13 -6.77 3.85 18.00
N SER A 14 -6.06 3.27 18.96
CA SER A 14 -4.63 3.53 19.14
C SER A 14 -3.84 3.13 17.90
N LEU A 15 -4.09 1.94 17.36
CA LEU A 15 -3.41 1.45 16.16
C LEU A 15 -3.75 2.27 14.91
N VAL A 16 -5.00 2.71 14.76
CA VAL A 16 -5.39 3.59 13.65
C VAL A 16 -4.61 4.91 13.69
N THR A 17 -4.43 5.47 14.87
CA THR A 17 -3.66 6.71 15.06
C THR A 17 -2.17 6.48 14.76
N GLU A 18 -1.59 5.42 15.33
CA GLU A 18 -0.19 5.02 15.10
C GLU A 18 0.07 4.74 13.60
N ARG A 19 -0.86 4.08 12.92
CA ARG A 19 -0.82 3.84 11.46
C ARG A 19 -0.79 5.14 10.68
N GLN A 20 -1.64 6.10 11.03
CA GLN A 20 -1.71 7.39 10.33
C GLN A 20 -0.38 8.13 10.43
N GLU A 21 0.19 8.19 11.65
CA GLU A 21 1.49 8.81 11.89
C GLU A 21 2.63 8.08 11.16
N LEU A 22 2.62 6.75 11.16
CA LEU A 22 3.61 5.96 10.44
C LEU A 22 3.48 6.10 8.93
N SER A 23 2.26 6.17 8.39
CA SER A 23 1.99 6.38 6.97
C SER A 23 2.49 7.75 6.51
N ASP A 24 2.19 8.81 7.26
CA ASP A 24 2.70 10.16 7.00
C ASP A 24 4.24 10.20 7.03
N ARG A 25 4.85 9.53 8.02
CA ARG A 25 6.32 9.37 8.09
C ARG A 25 6.85 8.55 6.91
N MET A 26 6.17 7.49 6.48
CA MET A 26 6.57 6.65 5.34
C MET A 26 6.57 7.45 4.04
N LEU A 27 5.55 8.29 3.83
CA LEU A 27 5.46 9.18 2.68
C LEU A 27 6.58 10.25 2.71
N SER A 28 6.87 10.80 3.89
CA SER A 28 7.98 11.76 4.07
C SER A 28 9.33 11.11 3.78
N VAL A 29 9.58 9.93 4.33
CA VAL A 29 10.82 9.16 4.13
C VAL A 29 10.97 8.75 2.67
N ALA A 30 9.89 8.33 2.00
CA ALA A 30 9.92 8.03 0.57
C ALA A 30 10.31 9.28 -0.26
N THR A 31 9.77 10.45 0.10
CA THR A 31 10.09 11.73 -0.56
C THR A 31 11.54 12.14 -0.31
N GLU A 32 12.05 11.96 0.92
CA GLU A 32 13.45 12.22 1.27
C GLU A 32 14.41 11.27 0.57
N LEU A 33 14.06 9.98 0.48
CA LEU A 33 14.85 8.99 -0.26
C LEU A 33 14.89 9.33 -1.75
N GLU A 34 13.78 9.79 -2.32
CA GLU A 34 13.71 10.25 -3.71
C GLU A 34 14.53 11.52 -3.97
N THR A 35 14.46 12.50 -3.06
CA THR A 35 15.08 13.83 -3.26
C THR A 35 16.56 13.86 -2.85
N HIS A 36 16.91 13.10 -1.82
CA HIS A 36 18.21 13.18 -1.14
C HIS A 36 18.95 11.84 -1.07
N ARG A 37 18.36 10.73 -1.53
CA ARG A 37 18.92 9.36 -1.46
C ARG A 37 19.33 8.97 -0.04
N THR A 38 18.63 9.51 0.95
CA THR A 38 18.85 9.22 2.36
C THR A 38 18.07 7.99 2.77
N VAL A 39 18.79 7.01 3.33
CA VAL A 39 18.22 5.76 3.84
C VAL A 39 17.34 6.06 5.06
N PRO A 40 16.18 5.37 5.22
CA PRO A 40 15.34 5.52 6.39
C PRO A 40 16.10 5.23 7.69
N SER A 41 15.72 5.87 8.79
CA SER A 41 16.31 5.52 10.09
C SER A 41 15.88 4.11 10.51
N TRP A 42 16.79 3.37 11.16
CA TRP A 42 16.49 2.05 11.72
C TRP A 42 15.35 2.10 12.75
N GLU A 43 15.22 3.21 13.46
CA GLU A 43 14.12 3.48 14.40
C GLU A 43 12.76 3.45 13.69
N PHE A 44 12.65 4.06 12.51
CA PHE A 44 11.41 4.03 11.73
C PHE A 44 11.05 2.62 11.25
N VAL A 45 12.05 1.83 10.84
CA VAL A 45 11.85 0.44 10.43
C VAL A 45 11.38 -0.43 11.60
N ASP A 46 11.89 -0.19 12.80
CA ASP A 46 11.48 -0.90 14.00
C ASP A 46 10.08 -0.49 14.47
N ASP A 47 9.72 0.79 14.34
CA ASP A 47 8.35 1.28 14.57
C ASP A 47 7.33 0.57 13.66
N LEU A 48 7.65 0.43 12.36
CA LEU A 48 6.80 -0.29 11.39
C LEU A 48 6.63 -1.77 11.75
N LYS A 49 7.72 -2.46 12.15
CA LYS A 49 7.64 -3.86 12.57
C LYS A 49 6.78 -4.03 13.82
N LEU A 50 6.93 -3.12 14.78
CA LEU A 50 6.18 -3.14 16.03
C LEU A 50 4.68 -2.92 15.80
N TYR A 51 4.34 -1.96 14.94
CA TYR A 51 2.96 -1.74 14.50
C TYR A 51 2.38 -3.00 13.86
N ARG A 52 3.10 -3.60 12.89
CA ARG A 52 2.64 -4.80 12.18
C ARG A 52 2.41 -6.00 13.11
N GLN A 53 3.28 -6.15 14.11
CA GLN A 53 3.13 -7.17 15.13
C GLN A 53 1.86 -6.94 15.97
N ARG A 54 1.67 -5.73 16.51
CA ARG A 54 0.50 -5.38 17.32
C ARG A 54 -0.81 -5.53 16.56
N PHE A 55 -0.82 -5.18 15.28
CA PHE A 55 -1.99 -5.35 14.42
C PHE A 55 -2.31 -6.84 14.19
N GLY A 56 -1.30 -7.69 13.96
CA GLY A 56 -1.47 -9.14 13.83
C GLY A 56 -1.96 -9.81 15.11
N ASP A 57 -1.49 -9.34 16.27
CA ASP A 57 -1.95 -9.81 17.58
C ASP A 57 -3.44 -9.49 17.78
N LEU A 58 -3.87 -8.26 17.46
CA LEU A 58 -5.27 -7.84 17.54
C LEU A 58 -6.18 -8.66 16.59
N GLN A 59 -5.71 -8.96 15.38
CA GLN A 59 -6.44 -9.81 14.43
C GLN A 59 -6.62 -11.24 14.96
N THR A 60 -5.60 -11.79 15.62
CA THR A 60 -5.65 -13.12 16.23
C THR A 60 -6.63 -13.15 17.41
N GLU A 61 -6.61 -12.11 18.26
CA GLU A 61 -7.54 -11.95 19.38
C GLU A 61 -9.01 -11.86 18.91
N LEU A 62 -9.29 -11.11 17.84
CA LEU A 62 -10.64 -10.96 17.25
C LEU A 62 -11.18 -12.22 16.56
N ASN A 63 -10.31 -13.06 16.02
CA ASN A 63 -10.71 -14.32 15.39
C ASN A 63 -10.94 -15.46 16.40
N GLY A 64 -10.45 -15.31 17.64
CA GLY A 64 -10.46 -16.34 18.68
C GLY A 64 -11.75 -16.49 19.50
N GLY A 65 -12.82 -15.71 19.27
CA GLY A 65 -14.04 -15.89 20.06
C GLY A 65 -15.24 -15.07 19.61
N ALA A 66 -16.37 -15.75 19.41
CA ALA A 66 -17.69 -15.12 19.37
C ALA A 66 -18.66 -15.91 20.27
N THR A 67 -19.41 -15.19 21.10
CA THR A 67 -20.61 -15.67 21.80
C THR A 67 -21.81 -14.85 21.30
N ASP A 68 -22.98 -15.49 21.23
CA ASP A 68 -24.17 -15.07 20.43
C ASP A 68 -24.72 -13.64 20.64
N GLY A 69 -24.33 -12.94 21.73
CA GLY A 69 -24.76 -11.57 22.03
C GLY A 69 -23.78 -10.45 21.62
N GLU A 70 -22.51 -10.77 21.36
CA GLU A 70 -21.44 -9.84 20.96
C GLU A 70 -21.17 -9.88 19.44
N ILE A 71 -21.95 -10.68 18.69
CA ILE A 71 -21.66 -10.97 17.29
C ILE A 71 -21.75 -9.71 16.42
N THR A 72 -22.72 -8.82 16.66
CA THR A 72 -22.87 -7.59 15.86
C THR A 72 -21.73 -6.61 16.08
N THR A 73 -21.36 -6.32 17.33
CA THR A 73 -20.23 -5.41 17.63
C THR A 73 -18.87 -6.01 17.25
N LEU A 74 -18.67 -7.32 17.39
CA LEU A 74 -17.48 -8.00 16.87
C LEU A 74 -17.43 -8.00 15.33
N THR A 75 -18.59 -8.06 14.66
CA THR A 75 -18.66 -7.95 13.20
C THR A 75 -18.27 -6.55 12.77
N ASP A 76 -18.80 -5.51 13.41
CA ASP A 76 -18.43 -4.11 13.13
C ASP A 76 -16.92 -3.87 13.35
N LEU A 77 -16.35 -4.43 14.43
CA LEU A 77 -14.91 -4.38 14.69
C LEU A 77 -14.09 -5.10 13.62
N LYS A 78 -14.55 -6.26 13.15
CA LYS A 78 -13.89 -7.02 12.08
C LYS A 78 -13.95 -6.28 10.75
N GLU A 79 -15.08 -5.66 10.43
CA GLU A 79 -15.23 -4.83 9.23
C GLU A 79 -14.32 -3.60 9.30
N ARG A 80 -14.25 -2.92 10.44
CA ARG A 80 -13.31 -1.81 10.65
C ARG A 80 -11.86 -2.26 10.53
N LEU A 81 -11.49 -3.40 11.11
CA LEU A 81 -10.14 -3.95 10.99
C LEU A 81 -9.81 -4.32 9.53
N ALA A 82 -10.77 -4.88 8.80
CA ALA A 82 -10.60 -5.19 7.38
C ALA A 82 -10.38 -3.91 6.55
N ALA A 83 -11.14 -2.85 6.84
CA ALA A 83 -10.97 -1.56 6.19
C ALA A 83 -9.60 -0.93 6.51
N GLU A 84 -9.10 -1.05 7.75
CA GLU A 84 -7.75 -0.57 8.10
C GLU A 84 -6.65 -1.37 7.39
N ARG A 85 -6.81 -2.69 7.27
CA ARG A 85 -5.87 -3.53 6.53
C ARG A 85 -5.85 -3.16 5.04
N GLU A 86 -7.00 -2.87 4.46
CA GLU A 86 -7.07 -2.39 3.07
C GLU A 86 -6.33 -1.06 2.89
N ARG A 87 -6.42 -0.15 3.87
CA ARG A 87 -5.66 1.10 3.86
C ARG A 87 -4.16 0.89 4.03
N GLU A 88 -3.73 -0.03 4.89
CA GLU A 88 -2.31 -0.39 5.03
C GLU A 88 -1.73 -0.91 3.70
N VAL A 89 -2.40 -1.89 3.08
CA VAL A 89 -1.98 -2.45 1.78
C VAL A 89 -1.95 -1.37 0.70
N ARG A 90 -2.91 -0.45 0.71
CA ARG A 90 -2.90 0.70 -0.20
C ARG A 90 -1.67 1.56 0.02
N ASP A 91 -1.40 1.96 1.26
CA ASP A 91 -0.31 2.88 1.58
C ASP A 91 1.05 2.23 1.22
N GLU A 92 1.20 0.93 1.42
CA GLU A 92 2.36 0.15 0.95
C GLU A 92 2.48 0.14 -0.58
N LEU A 93 1.40 -0.11 -1.32
CA LEU A 93 1.40 -0.11 -2.79
C LEU A 93 1.78 1.27 -3.35
N LEU A 94 1.27 2.34 -2.75
CA LEU A 94 1.60 3.71 -3.15
C LEU A 94 3.06 4.05 -2.85
N ALA A 95 3.56 3.67 -1.68
CA ALA A 95 4.97 3.86 -1.32
C ALA A 95 5.90 3.12 -2.30
N LEU A 96 5.60 1.86 -2.63
CA LEU A 96 6.34 1.09 -3.63
C LEU A 96 6.29 1.73 -5.01
N ALA A 97 5.12 2.17 -5.46
CA ALA A 97 4.96 2.79 -6.77
C ALA A 97 5.75 4.09 -6.92
N ARG A 98 6.00 4.84 -5.83
CA ARG A 98 6.83 6.04 -5.85
C ARG A 98 8.32 5.75 -6.07
N THR A 99 8.78 4.56 -5.70
CA THR A 99 10.16 4.12 -5.95
C THR A 99 10.41 3.71 -7.40
N ILE A 100 9.40 3.72 -8.28
CA ILE A 100 9.59 3.35 -9.69
C ILE A 100 10.52 4.34 -10.38
N CYS A 101 11.59 3.82 -10.99
CA CYS A 101 12.57 4.57 -11.77
C CYS A 101 12.77 3.97 -13.17
N HIS A 102 13.35 4.75 -14.08
CA HIS A 102 13.63 4.31 -15.45
C HIS A 102 15.08 3.82 -15.58
N VAL A 103 15.29 2.66 -16.20
CA VAL A 103 16.61 1.97 -16.28
C VAL A 103 17.68 2.80 -17.00
N ASP A 104 17.27 3.65 -17.95
CA ASP A 104 18.19 4.46 -18.76
C ASP A 104 18.73 5.72 -18.03
N GLY A 105 18.60 5.80 -16.70
CA GLY A 105 19.42 6.65 -15.81
C GLY A 105 18.98 8.10 -15.64
N ASP A 106 18.25 8.66 -16.60
CA ASP A 106 17.63 9.98 -16.47
C ASP A 106 16.16 9.82 -16.05
N SER A 107 15.73 10.48 -14.98
CA SER A 107 14.30 10.57 -14.58
C SER A 107 13.48 11.07 -15.75
N HIS A 108 12.89 10.13 -16.48
CA HIS A 108 12.10 10.42 -17.66
C HIS A 108 10.77 11.06 -17.25
N PRO A 109 10.13 11.82 -18.16
CA PRO A 109 8.76 12.32 -17.95
C PRO A 109 7.74 11.23 -17.58
N VAL A 110 8.03 9.97 -17.92
CA VAL A 110 7.25 8.78 -17.52
C VAL A 110 7.22 8.60 -15.98
N THR A 111 8.36 8.77 -15.30
CA THR A 111 8.45 8.66 -13.83
C THR A 111 7.74 9.82 -13.14
N GLU A 112 7.88 11.04 -13.65
CA GLU A 112 7.17 12.21 -13.15
C GLU A 112 5.65 12.11 -13.36
N GLN A 113 5.22 11.52 -14.48
CA GLN A 113 3.80 11.26 -14.73
C GLN A 113 3.23 10.24 -13.74
N ILE A 114 3.97 9.17 -13.43
CA ILE A 114 3.57 8.20 -12.40
C ILE A 114 3.42 8.91 -11.05
N ARG A 115 4.44 9.70 -10.63
CA ARG A 115 4.44 10.43 -9.36
C ARG A 115 3.26 11.40 -9.24
N THR A 116 3.04 12.21 -10.27
CA THR A 116 1.91 13.15 -10.32
C THR A 116 0.57 12.42 -10.13
N VAL A 117 0.38 11.31 -10.83
CA VAL A 117 -0.84 10.50 -10.72
C VAL A 117 -0.98 9.83 -9.34
N LEU A 118 0.12 9.42 -8.71
CA LEU A 118 0.13 8.87 -7.35
C LEU A 118 -0.20 9.94 -6.31
N ASP A 119 0.31 11.16 -6.47
CA ASP A 119 0.01 12.29 -5.58
C ASP A 119 -1.47 12.67 -5.66
N ASP A 120 -2.04 12.71 -6.86
CA ASP A 120 -3.49 12.89 -7.05
C ASP A 120 -4.30 11.74 -6.40
N THR A 121 -3.79 10.51 -6.42
CA THR A 121 -4.41 9.35 -5.76
C THR A 121 -4.34 9.43 -4.24
N THR A 122 -3.30 10.05 -3.67
CA THR A 122 -3.21 10.30 -2.23
C THR A 122 -4.16 11.41 -1.75
N VAL A 123 -4.38 12.44 -2.58
CA VAL A 123 -5.28 13.56 -2.26
C VAL A 123 -6.75 13.20 -2.48
N ALA A 124 -7.04 12.37 -3.49
CA ALA A 124 -8.37 11.82 -3.73
C ALA A 124 -8.68 10.72 -2.70
N ALA A 125 -9.11 11.12 -1.52
CA ALA A 125 -9.57 10.20 -0.49
C ALA A 125 -10.72 9.29 -1.02
N VAL A 126 -10.40 8.00 -1.16
CA VAL A 126 -11.22 6.88 -0.67
C VAL A 126 -12.64 6.75 -1.24
N THR A 127 -12.78 6.39 -2.51
CA THR A 127 -14.06 5.78 -2.94
C THR A 127 -13.99 4.65 -3.96
N GLU A 128 -12.87 4.44 -4.67
CA GLU A 128 -12.86 3.42 -5.72
C GLU A 128 -11.59 2.58 -5.71
N GLY A 129 -11.76 1.26 -5.52
CA GLY A 129 -10.72 0.26 -5.74
C GLY A 129 -10.15 0.25 -7.17
N SER A 130 -10.75 1.00 -8.11
CA SER A 130 -10.28 1.14 -9.50
C SER A 130 -8.94 1.89 -9.59
N GLN A 131 -8.70 2.89 -8.74
CA GLN A 131 -7.47 3.69 -8.80
C GLN A 131 -6.25 2.88 -8.35
N LEU A 132 -6.43 1.97 -7.39
CA LEU A 132 -5.38 1.07 -6.92
C LEU A 132 -5.18 -0.14 -7.81
N ALA A 133 -6.19 -0.54 -8.59
CA ALA A 133 -6.06 -1.61 -9.57
C ALA A 133 -4.96 -1.27 -10.59
N GLY A 134 -4.98 -0.07 -11.17
CA GLY A 134 -3.94 0.37 -12.11
C GLY A 134 -2.54 0.43 -11.49
N VAL A 135 -2.42 0.88 -10.23
CA VAL A 135 -1.13 0.89 -9.49
C VAL A 135 -0.61 -0.53 -9.26
N ARG A 136 -1.49 -1.44 -8.83
CA ARG A 136 -1.16 -2.85 -8.62
C ARG A 136 -0.74 -3.52 -9.92
N ASP A 137 -1.46 -3.26 -11.00
CA ASP A 137 -1.18 -3.82 -12.32
C ASP A 137 0.16 -3.31 -12.86
N LEU A 138 0.47 -2.03 -12.67
CA LEU A 138 1.79 -1.47 -13.00
C LEU A 138 2.91 -2.15 -12.21
N LEU A 139 2.76 -2.30 -10.89
CA LEU A 139 3.75 -3.00 -10.06
C LEU A 139 3.90 -4.47 -10.48
N ARG A 140 2.79 -5.16 -10.79
CA ARG A 140 2.80 -6.55 -11.24
C ARG A 140 3.56 -6.74 -12.55
N LEU A 141 3.49 -5.79 -13.48
CA LEU A 141 4.31 -5.81 -14.70
C LEU A 141 5.80 -5.64 -14.39
N ILE A 142 6.14 -4.81 -13.41
CA ILE A 142 7.54 -4.50 -13.04
C ILE A 142 8.18 -5.64 -12.23
N THR A 143 7.45 -6.24 -11.29
CA THR A 143 7.99 -7.28 -10.39
C THR A 143 7.85 -8.68 -10.96
N ASP A 144 6.72 -8.97 -11.60
CA ASP A 144 6.32 -10.34 -11.94
C ASP A 144 6.23 -10.57 -13.46
N GLY A 145 6.50 -9.55 -14.28
CA GLY A 145 6.20 -9.53 -15.72
C GLY A 145 6.64 -10.78 -16.49
N ASP A 146 7.81 -11.32 -16.20
CA ASP A 146 8.37 -12.53 -16.86
C ASP A 146 7.70 -13.84 -16.42
N SER A 147 6.95 -13.82 -15.32
CA SER A 147 6.28 -14.98 -14.71
C SER A 147 4.76 -14.98 -14.91
N LEU A 148 4.20 -13.90 -15.48
CA LEU A 148 2.78 -13.79 -15.78
C LEU A 148 2.41 -14.66 -16.99
N SER A 149 1.18 -15.19 -16.96
CA SER A 149 0.57 -15.77 -18.17
C SER A 149 0.27 -14.67 -19.20
N ASP A 150 0.15 -15.00 -20.48
CA ASP A 150 -0.19 -14.03 -21.53
C ASP A 150 -1.50 -13.25 -21.22
N GLU A 151 -2.46 -13.93 -20.60
CA GLU A 151 -3.75 -13.35 -20.21
C GLU A 151 -3.62 -12.39 -19.02
N ASP A 152 -2.90 -12.79 -17.98
CA ASP A 152 -2.61 -11.95 -16.81
C ASP A 152 -1.77 -10.74 -17.18
N TRP A 153 -0.78 -10.96 -18.05
CA TRP A 153 0.12 -9.92 -18.54
C TRP A 153 -0.66 -8.88 -19.33
N ASN A 154 -1.55 -9.31 -20.24
CA ASN A 154 -2.34 -8.37 -21.03
C ASN A 154 -3.36 -7.63 -20.16
N THR A 155 -3.94 -8.29 -19.16
CA THR A 155 -4.83 -7.66 -18.17
C THR A 155 -4.09 -6.57 -17.40
N ALA A 156 -2.92 -6.89 -16.84
CA ALA A 156 -2.10 -5.92 -16.12
C ALA A 156 -1.64 -4.76 -17.03
N ARG A 157 -1.28 -5.04 -18.29
CA ARG A 157 -0.92 -4.00 -19.27
C ARG A 157 -2.08 -3.06 -19.56
N LEU A 158 -3.30 -3.58 -19.73
CA LEU A 158 -4.48 -2.77 -19.97
C LEU A 158 -4.82 -1.92 -18.74
N GLY A 159 -4.82 -2.50 -17.54
CA GLY A 159 -5.08 -1.77 -16.30
C GLY A 159 -4.05 -0.65 -16.03
N ALA A 160 -2.76 -0.93 -16.23
CA ALA A 160 -1.71 0.09 -16.16
C ALA A 160 -1.88 1.18 -17.23
N SER A 161 -2.28 0.79 -18.45
CA SER A 161 -2.50 1.74 -19.56
C SER A 161 -3.69 2.66 -19.33
N GLU A 162 -4.77 2.16 -18.73
CA GLU A 162 -5.94 2.96 -18.41
C GLU A 162 -5.61 4.04 -17.37
N ARG A 163 -4.74 3.71 -16.40
CA ARG A 163 -4.40 4.63 -15.31
C ARG A 163 -3.27 5.60 -15.65
N PHE A 164 -2.22 5.12 -16.29
CA PHE A 164 -0.97 5.88 -16.49
C PHE A 164 -0.69 6.20 -17.96
N GLY A 165 -1.53 5.70 -18.88
CA GLY A 165 -1.32 5.83 -20.31
C GLY A 165 -0.49 4.69 -20.91
N ASN A 166 -0.65 4.51 -22.22
CA ASN A 166 -0.05 3.39 -22.95
C ASN A 166 1.49 3.43 -22.94
N ASP A 167 2.10 4.60 -22.92
CA ASP A 167 3.56 4.73 -22.93
C ASP A 167 4.21 4.21 -21.64
N VAL A 168 3.60 4.51 -20.49
CA VAL A 168 4.01 3.98 -19.17
C VAL A 168 3.83 2.46 -19.15
N ALA A 169 2.68 1.96 -19.58
CA ALA A 169 2.39 0.52 -19.59
C ALA A 169 3.37 -0.25 -20.51
N VAL A 170 3.72 0.31 -21.66
CA VAL A 170 4.71 -0.28 -22.59
C VAL A 170 6.12 -0.23 -22.00
N ALA A 171 6.49 0.84 -21.30
CA ALA A 171 7.79 0.94 -20.62
C ALA A 171 7.92 -0.10 -19.50
N ALA A 172 6.90 -0.25 -18.66
CA ALA A 172 6.84 -1.32 -17.65
C ALA A 172 6.95 -2.71 -18.27
N ALA A 173 6.13 -2.99 -19.29
CA ALA A 173 6.10 -4.25 -20.02
C ALA A 173 7.44 -4.62 -20.69
N ARG A 174 8.30 -3.64 -20.98
CA ARG A 174 9.61 -3.86 -21.60
C ARG A 174 10.76 -3.93 -20.58
N GLY A 175 10.45 -3.94 -19.28
CA GLY A 175 11.45 -3.91 -18.22
C GLY A 175 12.27 -2.62 -18.20
N LYS A 176 11.72 -1.52 -18.75
CA LYS A 176 12.36 -0.20 -18.73
C LYS A 176 12.06 0.59 -17.46
N LEU A 177 11.06 0.15 -16.71
CA LEU A 177 10.75 0.63 -15.37
C LEU A 177 11.15 -0.45 -14.35
N ILE A 178 11.82 -0.04 -13.29
CA ILE A 178 12.25 -0.90 -12.17
C ILE A 178 11.92 -0.20 -10.85
N LEU A 179 11.95 -0.94 -9.75
CA LEU A 179 11.94 -0.34 -8.41
C LEU A 179 13.36 0.09 -8.06
N ASP A 180 13.52 1.36 -7.67
CA ASP A 180 14.78 1.89 -7.13
C ASP A 180 14.97 1.31 -5.72
N ASN A 181 16.03 0.53 -5.51
CA ASN A 181 16.33 -0.14 -4.24
C ASN A 181 17.05 0.78 -3.26
#